data_AF-A0A7Y7MZK8-F1
#
_entry.id   AF-A0A7Y7MZK8-F1
#
_cell.length_a   1.000
_cell.length_b   1.000
_cell.length_c   1.000
_cell.angle_alpha   90.00
_cell.angle_beta   90.00
_cell.angle_gamma   90.00
#
_symmetry.space_group_name_H-M   'P 1'
#
loop_
_entity.id
_entity.type
_entity.pdbx_description
1 polymer ?
#
loop_
_entity_poly.entity_id
_entity_poly.type
_entity_poly.pdbx_seq_one_letter_code
_entity_poly.pdbx_strand_id
1 'polypeptide(L)'
;MKWQWNLPNTGPHLFLALGATIIFSVDYHVPLGIAMAVPYVTIVLLASTTREPFSAIMWAIVCTILTLLGYYLSQTGSETWFVVLNRVITIYAIWVSAFIPIYINLQAPDSLEDVDSDGVPREMLSKSLEDSKDAIIVTDDQGRIKWVNPAFTHSSGFTLENVLKKNLTEIQQGKASDIVKIRQKSEALNRRDRFESEILQYRKDGTSYWVAESISPTFEEITLVGFVSVQRNIKGHTDKPDNTAHRLT
;
A
#
# COMPACT_ATOMS: atom_id res chain seq x y z
N MET A 1 -27.38 -2.71 -4.74
CA MET A 1 -26.17 -2.32 -5.50
C MET A 1 -26.07 -0.80 -5.46
N LYS A 2 -25.41 -0.25 -4.43
CA LYS A 2 -25.27 1.21 -4.26
C LYS A 2 -24.05 1.65 -5.06
N TRP A 3 -24.29 2.30 -6.19
CA TRP A 3 -23.26 2.98 -6.97
C TRP A 3 -22.77 4.20 -6.19
N GLN A 4 -21.59 4.09 -5.58
CA GLN A 4 -20.90 5.23 -4.98
C GLN A 4 -20.14 5.95 -6.09
N TRP A 5 -20.70 7.06 -6.57
CA TRP A 5 -19.97 8.02 -7.38
C TRP A 5 -18.96 8.72 -6.48
N ASN A 6 -17.72 8.23 -6.49
CA ASN A 6 -16.60 8.98 -5.92
C ASN A 6 -16.32 10.12 -6.91
N LEU A 7 -16.72 11.35 -6.57
CA LEU A 7 -16.38 12.51 -7.39
C LEU A 7 -14.84 12.66 -7.37
N PRO A 8 -14.16 12.66 -8.52
CA PRO A 8 -12.71 12.85 -8.57
C PRO A 8 -12.36 14.20 -7.94
N ASN A 9 -11.20 14.27 -7.29
CA ASN A 9 -10.70 15.46 -6.62
C ASN A 9 -10.66 16.63 -7.63
N THR A 10 -11.65 17.53 -7.62
CA THR A 10 -11.93 18.45 -8.73
C THR A 10 -10.91 19.59 -8.88
N GLY A 11 -10.07 19.82 -7.88
CA GLY A 11 -9.11 20.94 -7.85
C GLY A 11 -8.15 20.98 -9.05
N PRO A 12 -7.36 19.91 -9.31
CA PRO A 12 -6.42 19.87 -10.43
C PRO A 12 -7.12 19.95 -11.80
N HIS A 13 -8.28 19.30 -11.95
CA HIS A 13 -9.03 19.31 -13.22
C HIS A 13 -9.62 20.70 -13.55
N LEU A 14 -9.98 21.50 -12.54
CA LEU A 14 -10.45 22.86 -12.74
C LEU A 14 -9.33 23.77 -13.27
N PHE A 15 -8.11 23.61 -12.75
CA PHE A 15 -6.94 24.35 -13.25
C PHE A 15 -6.59 23.98 -14.69
N LEU A 16 -6.64 22.67 -15.01
CA LEU A 16 -6.45 22.17 -16.38
C LEU A 16 -7.51 22.73 -17.35
N ALA A 17 -8.78 22.81 -16.92
CA ALA A 17 -9.88 23.38 -17.71
C ALA A 17 -9.69 24.87 -18.01
N LEU A 18 -9.27 25.65 -17.00
CA LEU A 18 -8.93 27.06 -17.16
C LEU A 18 -7.77 27.24 -18.15
N GLY A 19 -6.71 26.44 -18.01
CA GLY A 19 -5.58 26.45 -18.95
C GLY A 19 -6.01 26.13 -20.39
N ALA A 20 -6.82 25.08 -20.59
CA ALA A 20 -7.36 24.70 -21.90
C ALA A 20 -8.19 25.83 -22.55
N THR A 21 -9.01 26.50 -21.74
CA THR A 21 -9.88 27.60 -22.22
C THR A 21 -9.07 28.81 -22.65
N ILE A 22 -8.03 29.18 -21.90
CA ILE A 22 -7.11 30.28 -22.25
C ILE A 22 -6.38 29.97 -23.54
N ILE A 23 -5.86 28.75 -23.66
CA ILE A 23 -5.13 28.29 -24.86
C ILE A 23 -6.03 28.31 -26.10
N PHE A 24 -7.27 27.83 -25.99
CA PHE A 24 -8.24 27.88 -27.07
C PHE A 24 -8.59 29.32 -27.48
N SER A 25 -8.75 30.23 -26.51
CA SER A 25 -9.03 31.64 -26.79
C SER A 25 -7.89 32.34 -27.53
N VAL A 26 -6.64 32.00 -27.19
CA VAL A 26 -5.44 32.47 -27.90
C VAL A 26 -5.37 31.86 -29.30
N ASP A 27 -5.56 30.54 -29.45
CA ASP A 27 -5.54 29.86 -30.76
C ASP A 27 -6.62 30.41 -31.71
N TYR A 28 -7.77 30.82 -31.18
CA TYR A 28 -8.83 31.46 -31.96
C TYR A 28 -8.44 32.83 -32.55
N HIS A 29 -7.59 33.60 -31.86
CA HIS A 29 -7.17 34.94 -32.30
C HIS A 29 -5.85 34.96 -33.10
N VAL A 30 -5.09 33.86 -33.09
CA VAL A 30 -3.81 33.76 -33.81
C VAL A 30 -4.07 33.33 -35.27
N PRO A 31 -3.51 34.04 -36.27
CA PRO A 31 -3.68 33.69 -37.68
C PRO A 31 -3.11 32.30 -38.00
N LEU A 32 -3.80 31.57 -38.88
CA LEU A 32 -3.46 30.19 -39.24
C LEU A 32 -2.03 30.12 -39.83
N GLY A 33 -1.16 29.35 -39.19
CA GLY A 33 0.20 29.09 -39.67
C GLY A 33 1.28 28.99 -38.59
N ILE A 34 1.00 29.49 -37.38
CA ILE A 34 1.89 29.31 -36.22
C ILE A 34 1.35 28.16 -35.38
N ALA A 35 2.08 27.04 -35.33
CA ALA A 35 1.67 25.87 -34.57
C ALA A 35 1.82 26.12 -33.06
N MET A 36 0.71 26.37 -32.36
CA MET A 36 0.66 26.40 -30.89
C MET A 36 0.38 24.99 -30.34
N ALA A 37 1.19 24.00 -30.74
CA ALA A 37 1.05 22.62 -30.22
C ALA A 37 1.51 22.50 -28.76
N VAL A 38 2.52 23.31 -28.39
CA VAL A 38 3.20 23.27 -27.09
C VAL A 38 2.24 23.46 -25.90
N PRO A 39 1.28 24.39 -25.91
CA PRO A 39 0.38 24.58 -24.77
C PRO A 39 -0.59 23.40 -24.56
N TYR A 40 -1.11 22.78 -25.63
CA TYR A 40 -1.98 21.60 -25.51
C TYR A 40 -1.22 20.38 -24.95
N VAL A 41 0.01 20.16 -25.41
CA VAL A 41 0.90 19.12 -24.87
C VAL A 41 1.19 19.36 -23.39
N THR A 42 1.36 20.62 -22.98
CA THR A 42 1.61 20.98 -21.57
C THR A 42 0.44 20.61 -20.67
N ILE A 43 -0.81 20.78 -21.12
CA ILE A 43 -2.01 20.34 -20.37
C ILE A 43 -2.02 18.83 -20.18
N VAL A 44 -1.73 18.07 -21.23
CA VAL A 44 -1.74 16.61 -21.20
C VAL A 44 -0.64 16.07 -20.29
N LEU A 45 0.55 16.68 -20.32
CA LEU A 45 1.63 16.36 -19.39
C LEU A 45 1.29 16.76 -17.95
N LEU A 46 0.65 17.90 -17.72
CA LEU A 46 0.22 18.28 -16.38
C LEU A 46 -0.87 17.32 -15.86
N ALA A 47 -1.79 16.90 -16.73
CA ALA A 47 -2.80 15.89 -16.40
C ALA A 47 -2.19 14.52 -16.07
N SER A 48 -1.08 14.14 -16.71
CA SER A 48 -0.40 12.87 -16.41
C SER A 48 0.33 12.86 -15.06
N THR A 49 0.58 14.03 -14.46
CA THR A 49 1.09 14.12 -13.07
C THR A 49 0.02 13.87 -12.01
N THR A 50 -1.25 13.77 -12.40
CA THR A 50 -2.33 13.40 -11.47
C THR A 50 -2.27 11.91 -11.14
N ARG A 51 -2.74 11.53 -9.95
CA ARG A 51 -2.75 10.12 -9.49
C ARG A 51 -3.71 9.21 -10.27
N GLU A 52 -4.39 9.72 -11.29
CA GLU A 52 -5.37 8.99 -12.07
C GLU A 52 -4.84 8.74 -13.49
N PRO A 53 -4.43 7.49 -13.83
CA PRO A 53 -3.79 7.18 -15.12
C PRO A 53 -4.72 7.46 -16.32
N PHE A 54 -6.04 7.43 -16.10
CA PHE A 54 -7.04 7.74 -17.13
C PHE A 54 -7.23 9.26 -17.37
N SER A 55 -6.71 10.12 -16.49
CA SER A 55 -6.86 11.58 -16.62
C SER A 55 -6.16 12.12 -17.85
N ALA A 56 -4.94 11.64 -18.13
CA ALA A 56 -4.17 12.06 -19.31
C ALA A 56 -4.90 11.73 -20.62
N ILE A 57 -5.56 10.57 -20.70
CA ILE A 57 -6.34 10.15 -21.87
C ILE A 57 -7.57 11.06 -22.05
N MET A 58 -8.30 11.34 -20.97
CA MET A 58 -9.47 12.22 -21.01
C MET A 58 -9.10 13.62 -21.54
N TRP A 59 -7.99 14.20 -21.05
CA TRP A 59 -7.53 15.50 -21.50
C TRP A 59 -6.95 15.49 -22.92
N ALA A 60 -6.33 14.40 -23.36
CA ALA A 60 -5.92 14.24 -24.75
C ALA A 60 -7.11 14.23 -25.72
N ILE A 61 -8.22 13.58 -25.35
CA ILE A 61 -9.47 13.61 -26.12
C ILE A 61 -10.03 15.04 -26.18
N VAL A 62 -10.10 15.74 -25.04
CA VAL A 62 -10.58 17.14 -24.98
C VAL A 62 -9.72 18.05 -25.86
N CYS A 63 -8.39 17.97 -25.78
CA CYS A 63 -7.48 18.78 -26.59
C CYS A 63 -7.58 18.45 -28.08
N THR A 64 -7.81 17.19 -28.44
CA THR A 64 -8.05 16.78 -29.83
C THR A 64 -9.33 17.41 -30.38
N ILE A 65 -10.43 17.39 -29.61
CA ILE A 65 -11.69 18.02 -29.99
C ILE A 65 -11.51 19.54 -30.15
N LEU A 66 -10.84 20.20 -29.20
CA LEU A 66 -10.56 21.64 -29.28
C LEU A 66 -9.72 22.00 -30.51
N THR A 67 -8.72 21.18 -30.85
CA THR A 67 -7.87 21.37 -32.03
C THR A 67 -8.66 21.26 -33.34
N LEU A 68 -9.61 20.31 -33.42
CA LEU A 68 -10.50 20.15 -34.57
C LEU A 68 -11.53 21.27 -34.66
N LEU A 69 -12.07 21.71 -33.51
CA LEU A 69 -13.03 22.81 -33.45
C LEU A 69 -12.37 24.14 -33.86
N GLY A 70 -11.13 24.38 -33.44
CA GLY A 70 -10.33 25.54 -33.86
C GLY A 70 -10.04 25.56 -35.36
N TYR A 71 -9.95 24.40 -36.02
CA TYR A 71 -9.85 24.33 -37.48
C TYR A 71 -11.13 24.81 -38.18
N TYR A 72 -12.31 24.46 -37.66
CA TYR A 72 -13.59 24.80 -38.28
C TYR A 72 -14.05 26.25 -38.00
N LEU A 73 -13.70 26.79 -36.84
CA LEU A 73 -14.15 28.13 -36.40
C LEU A 73 -13.26 29.29 -36.85
N SER A 74 -12.02 29.02 -37.28
CA SER A 74 -11.07 30.07 -37.67
C SER A 74 -11.32 30.54 -39.11
N GLN A 75 -11.32 31.86 -39.34
CA GLN A 75 -11.53 32.43 -40.68
C GLN A 75 -10.30 32.22 -41.57
N THR A 76 -10.52 31.68 -42.77
CA THR A 76 -9.48 31.25 -43.71
C THR A 76 -8.68 32.41 -44.32
N GLY A 77 -7.37 32.43 -44.08
CA GLY A 77 -6.42 33.35 -44.73
C GLY A 77 -5.10 32.70 -45.21
N SER A 78 -4.88 31.40 -44.97
CA SER A 78 -3.64 30.67 -45.29
C SER A 78 -3.88 29.45 -46.20
N GLU A 79 -2.84 28.98 -46.90
CA GLU A 79 -2.84 27.73 -47.67
C GLU A 79 -3.38 26.54 -46.86
N THR A 80 -4.45 25.91 -47.35
CA THR A 80 -5.23 24.90 -46.59
C THR A 80 -4.42 23.67 -46.22
N TRP A 81 -3.50 23.22 -47.09
CA TRP A 81 -2.67 22.04 -46.83
C TRP A 81 -1.70 22.24 -45.66
N PHE A 82 -1.17 23.45 -45.50
CA PHE A 82 -0.22 23.79 -44.44
C PHE A 82 -0.90 23.77 -43.06
N VAL A 83 -2.15 24.21 -43.01
CA VAL A 83 -3.00 24.13 -41.82
C VAL A 83 -3.25 22.68 -41.43
N VAL A 84 -3.67 21.85 -42.39
CA VAL A 84 -3.95 20.43 -42.14
C VAL A 84 -2.72 19.71 -41.60
N LEU A 85 -1.55 19.95 -42.19
CA LEU A 85 -0.29 19.36 -41.74
C LEU A 85 0.02 19.72 -40.27
N ASN A 86 -0.09 21.01 -39.92
CA ASN A 86 0.14 21.46 -38.54
C ASN A 86 -0.84 20.83 -37.54
N ARG A 87 -2.10 20.62 -37.92
CA ARG A 87 -3.10 19.97 -37.06
C ARG A 87 -2.79 18.49 -36.83
N VAL A 88 -2.30 17.78 -37.85
CA VAL A 88 -1.85 16.37 -37.71
C VAL A 88 -0.68 16.27 -36.74
N ILE A 89 0.30 17.17 -36.85
CA ILE A 89 1.47 17.21 -35.95
C ILE A 89 1.04 17.48 -34.49
N THR A 90 0.10 18.41 -34.26
CA THR A 90 -0.42 18.70 -32.92
C THR A 90 -1.14 17.50 -32.30
N ILE A 91 -2.00 16.83 -33.06
CA ILE A 91 -2.73 15.64 -32.57
C ILE A 91 -1.74 14.52 -32.24
N TYR A 92 -0.74 14.30 -33.10
CA TYR A 92 0.32 13.32 -32.84
C TYR A 92 1.07 13.63 -31.53
N ALA A 93 1.48 14.88 -31.33
CA ALA A 93 2.18 15.31 -30.11
C ALA A 93 1.32 15.13 -28.84
N ILE A 94 0.03 15.45 -28.91
CA ILE A 94 -0.95 15.23 -27.81
C ILE A 94 -0.96 13.76 -27.40
N TRP A 95 -1.11 12.84 -28.36
CA TRP A 95 -1.21 11.41 -28.03
C TRP A 95 0.11 10.81 -27.57
N VAL A 96 1.25 11.22 -28.16
CA VAL A 96 2.58 10.82 -27.66
C VAL A 96 2.76 11.25 -26.20
N SER A 97 2.38 12.48 -25.87
CA SER A 97 2.48 12.99 -24.49
C SER A 97 1.52 12.32 -23.50
N ALA A 98 0.40 11.76 -23.97
CA ALA A 98 -0.53 10.98 -23.15
C ALA A 98 -0.01 9.55 -22.91
N PHE A 99 0.56 8.92 -23.94
CA PHE A 99 1.00 7.52 -23.87
C PHE A 99 2.36 7.33 -23.20
N ILE A 100 3.30 8.28 -23.30
CA ILE A 100 4.62 8.15 -22.66
C ILE A 100 4.51 7.96 -21.13
N PRO A 101 3.79 8.80 -20.37
CA PRO A 101 3.64 8.62 -18.93
C PRO A 101 2.92 7.33 -18.55
N ILE A 102 1.93 6.91 -19.35
CA ILE A 102 1.22 5.64 -19.15
C ILE A 102 2.18 4.47 -19.37
N TYR A 103 2.97 4.50 -20.43
CA TYR A 103 3.97 3.46 -20.71
C TYR A 103 5.03 3.39 -19.61
N ILE A 104 5.52 4.54 -19.13
CA ILE A 104 6.46 4.61 -18.01
C ILE A 104 5.83 4.08 -16.71
N ASN A 105 4.59 4.47 -16.40
CA ASN A 105 3.87 3.99 -15.20
C ASN A 105 3.51 2.50 -15.28
N LEU A 106 3.25 1.96 -16.47
CA LEU A 106 3.04 0.53 -16.69
C LEU A 106 4.35 -0.27 -16.60
N GLN A 107 5.48 0.36 -16.91
CA GLN A 107 6.82 -0.25 -16.86
C GLN A 107 7.46 -0.12 -15.47
N ALA A 108 7.02 0.84 -14.65
CA ALA A 108 7.47 0.99 -13.28
C ALA A 108 7.06 -0.26 -12.49
N PRO A 109 8.01 -1.11 -12.06
CA PRO A 109 7.70 -2.10 -11.04
C PRO A 109 7.33 -1.31 -9.77
N ASP A 110 6.36 -1.78 -8.99
CA ASP A 110 5.93 -1.22 -7.68
C ASP A 110 7.09 -0.89 -6.69
N SER A 111 8.32 -1.24 -7.03
CA SER A 111 9.60 -1.07 -6.34
C SER A 111 10.00 0.32 -5.84
N LEU A 112 9.40 1.44 -6.27
CA LEU A 112 9.84 2.78 -5.84
C LEU A 112 9.09 3.33 -4.61
N GLU A 113 7.95 2.74 -4.22
CA GLU A 113 7.23 3.12 -2.99
C GLU A 113 7.42 2.12 -1.82
N ASP A 114 8.14 1.02 -2.05
CA ASP A 114 8.16 -0.16 -1.17
C ASP A 114 9.52 -0.41 -0.50
N VAL A 115 10.32 0.64 -0.29
CA VAL A 115 11.58 0.59 0.48
C VAL A 115 11.30 1.09 1.89
N ASP A 116 11.56 0.26 2.90
CA ASP A 116 11.42 0.66 4.30
C ASP A 116 12.44 1.76 4.67
N SER A 117 12.23 2.48 5.78
CA SER A 117 13.07 3.63 6.19
C SER A 117 14.58 3.33 6.26
N ASP A 118 14.95 2.06 6.41
CA ASP A 118 16.33 1.56 6.47
C ASP A 118 16.92 1.13 5.11
N GLY A 119 16.22 1.37 4.00
CA GLY A 119 16.69 0.99 2.66
C GLY A 119 16.49 -0.49 2.32
N VAL A 120 15.80 -1.25 3.19
CA VAL A 120 15.50 -2.67 2.96
C VAL A 120 14.26 -2.79 2.06
N PRO A 121 14.33 -3.53 0.93
CA PRO A 121 13.15 -3.76 0.10
C PRO A 121 12.06 -4.52 0.88
N ARG A 122 10.81 -4.06 0.86
CA ARG A 122 9.70 -4.74 1.54
C ARG A 122 9.50 -6.18 1.07
N GLU A 123 9.76 -6.47 -0.21
CA GLU A 123 9.74 -7.83 -0.75
C GLU A 123 10.77 -8.74 -0.05
N MET A 124 11.93 -8.21 0.32
CA MET A 124 12.95 -8.96 1.04
C MET A 124 12.50 -9.23 2.48
N LEU A 125 11.87 -8.25 3.14
CA LEU A 125 11.32 -8.41 4.48
C LEU A 125 10.16 -9.41 4.51
N SER A 126 9.20 -9.28 3.58
CA SER A 126 8.05 -10.18 3.49
C SER A 126 8.52 -11.62 3.28
N LYS A 127 9.44 -11.83 2.34
CA LYS A 127 10.04 -13.14 2.08
C LYS A 127 10.79 -13.69 3.29
N SER A 128 11.54 -12.85 4.00
CA SER A 128 12.25 -13.27 5.22
C SER A 128 11.29 -13.72 6.34
N LEU A 129 10.14 -13.06 6.46
CA LEU A 129 9.10 -13.43 7.43
C LEU A 129 8.38 -14.74 7.03
N GLU A 130 8.17 -14.95 5.72
CA GLU A 130 7.59 -16.17 5.17
C GLU A 130 8.51 -17.39 5.33
N ASP A 131 9.82 -17.22 5.08
CA ASP A 131 10.83 -18.27 5.17
C ASP A 131 11.29 -18.56 6.62
N SER A 132 10.90 -17.73 7.58
CA SER A 132 11.25 -17.91 8.99
C SER A 132 10.74 -19.25 9.53
N LYS A 133 11.57 -19.93 10.34
CA LYS A 133 11.18 -21.18 11.03
C LYS A 133 10.42 -20.93 12.33
N ASP A 134 10.59 -19.76 12.93
CA ASP A 134 9.89 -19.38 14.14
C ASP A 134 8.52 -18.81 13.74
N ALA A 135 7.50 -19.13 14.54
CA ALA A 135 6.16 -18.62 14.33
C ALA A 135 6.12 -17.14 14.70
N ILE A 136 5.66 -16.30 13.79
CA ILE A 136 5.56 -14.84 13.97
C ILE A 136 4.09 -14.47 13.90
N ILE A 137 3.62 -13.75 14.92
CA ILE A 137 2.24 -13.31 15.08
C ILE A 137 2.23 -11.81 15.31
N VAL A 138 1.41 -11.09 14.55
CA VAL A 138 1.18 -9.66 14.72
C VAL A 138 -0.24 -9.46 15.21
N THR A 139 -0.40 -8.70 16.30
CA THR A 139 -1.70 -8.38 16.89
C THR A 139 -2.00 -6.89 16.82
N ASP A 140 -3.26 -6.54 17.07
CA ASP A 140 -3.62 -5.17 17.45
C ASP A 140 -3.23 -4.83 18.90
N ASP A 141 -3.52 -3.60 19.30
CA ASP A 141 -3.29 -3.03 20.62
C ASP A 141 -4.08 -3.74 21.74
N GLN A 142 -5.07 -4.55 21.38
CA GLN A 142 -5.88 -5.36 22.30
C GLN A 142 -5.46 -6.84 22.28
N GLY A 143 -4.36 -7.19 21.60
CA GLY A 143 -3.86 -8.56 21.52
C GLY A 143 -4.65 -9.48 20.59
N ARG A 144 -5.48 -8.93 19.69
CA ARG A 144 -6.21 -9.71 18.68
C ARG A 144 -5.37 -9.87 17.43
N ILE A 145 -5.33 -11.08 16.88
CA ILE A 145 -4.47 -11.42 15.74
C ILE A 145 -4.89 -10.65 14.49
N LYS A 146 -3.92 -9.94 13.89
CA LYS A 146 -4.04 -9.27 12.60
C LYS A 146 -3.38 -10.08 11.48
N TRP A 147 -2.26 -10.72 11.77
CA TRP A 147 -1.47 -11.47 10.80
C TRP A 147 -0.63 -12.57 11.48
N VAL A 148 -0.34 -13.63 10.73
CA VAL A 148 0.56 -14.73 11.14
C VAL A 148 1.36 -15.20 9.93
N ASN A 149 2.59 -15.65 10.16
CA ASN A 149 3.41 -16.24 9.11
C ASN A 149 3.07 -17.74 8.86
N PRO A 150 3.58 -18.35 7.77
CA PRO A 150 3.38 -19.77 7.50
C PRO A 150 3.87 -20.70 8.62
N ALA A 151 4.97 -20.35 9.29
CA ALA A 151 5.51 -21.16 10.39
C ALA A 151 4.55 -21.27 11.58
N PHE A 152 3.78 -20.22 11.90
CA PHE A 152 2.68 -20.30 12.87
C PHE A 152 1.64 -21.34 12.45
N THR A 153 1.23 -21.31 11.17
CA THR A 153 0.22 -22.24 10.66
C THR A 153 0.73 -23.68 10.73
N HIS A 154 1.99 -23.93 10.37
CA HIS A 154 2.61 -25.24 10.44
C HIS A 154 2.80 -25.76 11.87
N SER A 155 3.19 -24.89 12.81
CA SER A 155 3.49 -25.31 14.18
C SER A 155 2.23 -25.50 15.05
N SER A 156 1.23 -24.64 14.85
CA SER A 156 0.00 -24.60 15.67
C SER A 156 -1.19 -25.32 15.03
N GLY A 157 -1.19 -25.51 13.70
CA GLY A 157 -2.32 -26.05 12.94
C GLY A 157 -3.48 -25.06 12.72
N PHE A 158 -3.33 -23.81 13.16
CA PHE A 158 -4.31 -22.76 12.92
C PHE A 158 -3.95 -21.92 11.70
N THR A 159 -4.88 -21.77 10.75
CA THR A 159 -4.74 -20.82 9.64
C THR A 159 -5.14 -19.41 10.08
N LEU A 160 -4.63 -18.38 9.41
CA LEU A 160 -5.00 -16.98 9.66
C LEU A 160 -6.52 -16.79 9.68
N GLU A 161 -7.24 -17.35 8.72
CA GLU A 161 -8.72 -17.26 8.64
C GLU A 161 -9.42 -17.79 9.90
N ASN A 162 -8.87 -18.82 10.54
CA ASN A 162 -9.44 -19.40 11.75
C ASN A 162 -9.21 -18.54 13.00
N VAL A 163 -8.20 -17.68 12.99
CA VAL A 163 -7.71 -16.96 14.18
C VAL A 163 -7.76 -15.44 14.05
N LEU A 164 -8.08 -14.92 12.87
CA LEU A 164 -8.19 -13.49 12.61
C LEU A 164 -9.13 -12.83 13.63
N LYS A 165 -8.67 -11.73 14.23
CA LYS A 165 -9.35 -10.97 15.29
C LYS A 165 -9.62 -11.73 16.60
N LYS A 166 -9.12 -12.96 16.77
CA LYS A 166 -9.19 -13.70 18.04
C LYS A 166 -7.99 -13.37 18.92
N ASN A 167 -8.15 -13.54 20.22
CA ASN A 167 -7.04 -13.41 21.16
C ASN A 167 -6.15 -14.65 21.10
N LEU A 168 -4.84 -14.46 20.86
CA LEU A 168 -3.87 -15.55 20.75
C LEU A 168 -3.82 -16.43 22.00
N THR A 169 -3.92 -15.81 23.17
CA THR A 169 -3.84 -16.51 24.46
C THR A 169 -5.03 -17.45 24.64
N GLU A 170 -6.23 -17.07 24.19
CA GLU A 170 -7.43 -17.89 24.34
C GLU A 170 -7.40 -19.15 23.46
N ILE A 171 -6.83 -19.05 22.25
CA ILE A 171 -6.84 -20.15 21.28
C ILE A 171 -5.75 -21.21 21.52
N GLN A 172 -4.67 -20.85 22.22
CA GLN A 172 -3.52 -21.73 22.48
C GLN A 172 -3.47 -22.27 23.92
N GLN A 173 -4.51 -21.99 24.73
CA GLN A 173 -4.65 -22.49 26.10
C GLN A 173 -5.27 -23.90 26.16
N GLY A 174 -4.94 -24.64 27.21
CA GLY A 174 -5.52 -25.94 27.50
C GLY A 174 -5.33 -26.37 28.95
N LYS A 175 -5.61 -27.65 29.24
CA LYS A 175 -5.77 -28.15 30.62
C LYS A 175 -4.54 -28.00 31.52
N ALA A 176 -3.34 -28.08 30.94
CA ALA A 176 -2.06 -27.98 31.66
C ALA A 176 -1.35 -26.63 31.40
N SER A 177 -2.06 -25.63 30.88
CA SER A 177 -1.48 -24.30 30.71
C SER A 177 -1.19 -23.66 32.06
N ASP A 178 -0.02 -23.03 32.17
CA ASP A 178 0.42 -22.33 33.38
C ASP A 178 -0.34 -21.00 33.52
N ILE A 179 -1.31 -20.98 34.44
CA ILE A 179 -2.17 -19.81 34.71
C ILE A 179 -1.34 -18.63 35.23
N VAL A 180 -0.24 -18.88 35.96
CA VAL A 180 0.62 -17.81 36.47
C VAL A 180 1.33 -17.12 35.32
N LYS A 181 1.91 -17.88 34.39
CA LYS A 181 2.54 -17.33 33.18
C LYS A 181 1.55 -16.60 32.28
N ILE A 182 0.32 -17.11 32.14
CA ILE A 182 -0.75 -16.43 31.40
C ILE A 182 -1.10 -15.08 32.04
N ARG A 183 -1.19 -15.03 33.36
CA ARG A 183 -1.45 -13.76 34.07
C ARG A 183 -0.28 -12.79 33.90
N GLN A 184 0.96 -13.25 34.06
CA GLN A 184 2.16 -12.43 33.85
C GLN A 184 2.22 -11.86 32.43
N LYS A 185 1.89 -12.68 31.43
CA LYS A 185 1.74 -12.24 30.03
C LYS A 185 0.70 -11.13 29.91
N SER A 186 -0.51 -11.36 30.41
CA SER A 186 -1.59 -10.36 30.36
C SER A 186 -1.20 -9.04 31.04
N GLU A 187 -0.56 -9.11 32.20
CA GLU A 187 -0.07 -7.92 32.91
C GLU A 187 1.01 -7.17 32.13
N ALA A 188 1.98 -7.87 31.54
CA ALA A 188 3.01 -7.26 30.71
C ALA A 188 2.41 -6.55 29.49
N LEU A 189 1.46 -7.18 28.79
CA LEU A 189 0.77 -6.56 27.65
C LEU A 189 -0.03 -5.32 28.07
N ASN A 190 -0.72 -5.36 29.21
CA ASN A 190 -1.44 -4.20 29.75
C ASN A 190 -0.51 -3.04 30.13
N ARG A 191 0.69 -3.34 30.65
CA ARG A 191 1.73 -2.35 30.93
C ARG A 191 2.49 -1.89 29.68
N ARG A 192 2.23 -2.52 28.53
CA ARG A 192 2.96 -2.30 27.27
C ARG A 192 4.46 -2.61 27.42
N ASP A 193 4.77 -3.61 28.24
CA ASP A 193 6.12 -4.13 28.45
C ASP A 193 6.38 -5.36 27.57
N ARG A 194 7.66 -5.72 27.43
CA ARG A 194 8.05 -6.99 26.82
C ARG A 194 7.68 -8.16 27.73
N PHE A 195 7.35 -9.29 27.13
CA PHE A 195 7.11 -10.55 27.83
C PHE A 195 7.93 -11.66 27.19
N GLU A 196 8.68 -12.42 27.99
CA GLU A 196 9.45 -13.58 27.54
C GLU A 196 9.24 -14.74 28.51
N SER A 197 8.90 -15.91 27.98
CA SER A 197 8.71 -17.12 28.80
C SER A 197 8.73 -18.37 27.94
N GLU A 198 9.14 -19.49 28.55
CA GLU A 198 8.82 -20.82 28.03
C GLU A 198 7.43 -21.24 28.54
N ILE A 199 6.49 -21.55 27.65
CA ILE A 199 5.11 -21.87 28.00
C ILE A 199 4.58 -23.06 27.19
N LEU A 200 3.76 -23.88 27.84
CA LEU A 200 3.05 -24.98 27.20
C LEU A 200 1.82 -24.44 26.47
N GLN A 201 1.79 -24.62 25.15
CA GLN A 201 0.69 -24.23 24.28
C GLN A 201 0.02 -25.45 23.64
N TYR A 202 -1.17 -25.24 23.10
CA TYR A 202 -1.97 -26.26 22.45
C TYR A 202 -2.19 -25.95 20.97
N ARG A 203 -2.06 -26.99 20.15
CA ARG A 203 -2.39 -26.96 18.72
C ARG A 203 -3.89 -27.06 18.51
N LYS A 204 -4.34 -26.80 17.28
CA LYS A 204 -5.74 -26.97 16.85
C LYS A 204 -6.28 -28.39 17.07
N ASP A 205 -5.43 -29.40 17.00
CA ASP A 205 -5.78 -30.81 17.24
C ASP A 205 -5.81 -31.20 18.73
N GLY A 206 -5.47 -30.27 19.64
CA GLY A 206 -5.42 -30.49 21.08
C GLY A 206 -4.10 -31.07 21.60
N THR A 207 -3.10 -31.33 20.75
CA THR A 207 -1.77 -31.74 21.20
C THR A 207 -1.02 -30.55 21.81
N SER A 208 -0.32 -30.80 22.92
CA SER A 208 0.49 -29.77 23.57
C SER A 208 1.92 -29.72 23.02
N TYR A 209 2.56 -28.57 23.16
CA TYR A 209 3.97 -28.37 22.83
C TYR A 209 4.53 -27.18 23.59
N TRP A 210 5.82 -27.28 23.91
CA TRP A 210 6.54 -26.20 24.56
C TRP A 210 7.02 -25.19 23.53
N VAL A 211 6.81 -23.91 23.84
CA VAL A 211 7.34 -22.80 23.06
C VAL A 211 8.12 -21.86 23.95
N ALA A 212 9.27 -21.39 23.46
CA ALA A 212 9.86 -20.16 23.94
C ALA A 212 9.15 -19.01 23.21
N GLU A 213 8.40 -18.19 23.94
CA GLU A 213 7.63 -17.07 23.42
C GLU A 213 8.31 -15.75 23.85
N SER A 214 8.47 -14.84 22.90
CA SER A 214 8.87 -13.45 23.13
C SER A 214 7.84 -12.52 22.50
N ILE A 215 7.34 -11.56 23.27
CA ILE A 215 6.33 -10.60 22.84
C ILE A 215 6.85 -9.20 23.09
N SER A 216 6.83 -8.38 22.05
CA SER A 216 7.25 -6.99 22.09
C SER A 216 6.14 -6.05 21.64
N PRO A 217 5.88 -4.95 22.36
CA PRO A 217 4.98 -3.91 21.90
C PRO A 217 5.56 -3.20 20.66
N THR A 218 4.69 -2.82 19.74
CA THR A 218 5.04 -2.03 18.55
C THR A 218 4.37 -0.67 18.67
N PHE A 219 5.16 0.39 18.47
CA PHE A 219 4.70 1.76 18.57
C PHE A 219 4.91 2.49 17.25
N GLU A 220 3.93 3.29 16.86
CA GLU A 220 4.14 4.39 15.91
C GLU A 220 4.32 5.66 16.73
N GLU A 221 5.54 6.20 16.72
CA GLU A 221 6.00 7.27 17.62
C GLU A 221 5.80 6.91 19.10
N ILE A 222 4.69 7.35 19.69
CA ILE A 222 4.30 7.09 21.09
C ILE A 222 3.02 6.27 21.23
N THR A 223 2.35 5.97 20.11
CA THR A 223 1.06 5.27 20.08
C THR A 223 1.27 3.78 19.91
N LEU A 224 0.73 2.98 20.83
CA LEU A 224 0.74 1.52 20.71
C LEU A 224 -0.13 1.11 19.52
N VAL A 225 0.47 0.49 18.50
CA VAL A 225 -0.25 -0.01 17.32
C VAL A 225 -0.56 -1.51 17.41
N GLY A 226 0.19 -2.22 18.25
CA GLY A 226 -0.01 -3.63 18.50
C GLY A 226 1.18 -4.32 19.16
N PHE A 227 1.24 -5.64 19.01
CA PHE A 227 2.33 -6.45 19.53
C PHE A 227 2.82 -7.41 18.45
N VAL A 228 4.12 -7.73 18.51
CA VAL A 228 4.74 -8.80 17.72
C VAL A 228 5.12 -9.90 18.69
N SER A 229 4.61 -11.11 18.44
CA SER A 229 4.99 -12.33 19.17
C SER A 229 5.81 -13.23 18.25
N VAL A 230 6.92 -13.73 18.78
CA VAL A 230 7.78 -14.74 18.14
C VAL A 230 7.77 -15.99 19.02
N GLN A 231 7.41 -17.12 18.45
CA GLN A 231 7.27 -18.40 19.13
C GLN A 231 8.18 -19.45 18.50
N ARG A 232 9.13 -19.95 19.28
CA ARG A 232 10.02 -21.05 18.88
C ARG A 232 9.62 -22.33 19.57
N ASN A 233 9.35 -23.37 18.80
CA ASN A 233 9.10 -24.70 19.34
C ASN A 233 10.40 -25.29 19.93
N ILE A 234 10.38 -25.61 21.22
CA ILE A 234 11.52 -26.20 21.93
C ILE A 234 11.29 -27.71 22.11
N LYS A 235 12.05 -28.53 21.36
CA LYS A 235 12.01 -29.99 21.51
C LYS A 235 12.80 -30.41 22.76
N GLY A 236 12.17 -31.20 23.64
CA GLY A 236 12.87 -31.84 24.76
C GLY A 236 12.83 -31.08 26.10
N HIS A 237 11.96 -30.07 26.25
CA HIS A 237 11.74 -29.43 27.55
C HIS A 237 11.26 -30.48 28.56
N THR A 238 12.16 -30.87 29.46
CA THR A 238 11.89 -31.64 30.67
C THR A 238 11.70 -30.61 31.76
N ASP A 239 10.57 -30.65 32.46
CA ASP A 239 10.19 -29.73 33.55
C ASP A 239 11.39 -29.39 34.45
N LYS A 240 12.12 -28.32 34.13
CA LYS A 240 13.05 -27.70 35.05
C LYS A 240 12.32 -26.50 35.61
N PRO A 241 12.03 -26.46 36.93
CA PRO A 241 11.40 -25.30 37.53
C PRO A 241 12.31 -24.09 37.30
N ASP A 242 11.75 -23.09 36.62
CA ASP A 242 12.42 -21.84 36.28
C ASP A 242 12.67 -21.04 37.57
N ASN A 243 13.92 -20.97 38.00
CA ASN A 243 14.36 -20.34 39.25
C ASN A 243 14.75 -18.86 39.04
N THR A 244 14.00 -18.14 38.21
CA THR A 244 14.27 -16.71 37.91
C THR A 244 13.64 -15.74 38.91
N ALA A 245 13.07 -16.22 40.03
CA ALA A 245 12.50 -15.36 41.08
C ALA A 245 13.52 -14.71 42.05
N HIS A 246 14.84 -14.88 41.86
CA HIS A 246 15.85 -14.30 42.75
C HIS A 246 16.93 -13.54 41.99
N ARG A 247 16.57 -12.37 41.44
CA ARG A 247 17.57 -11.34 41.08
C ARG A 247 16.99 -9.93 40.96
N LEU A 248 16.22 -9.51 41.96
CA LEU A 248 16.02 -8.08 42.26
C LEU A 248 15.98 -7.91 43.78
N THR A 249 17.15 -7.58 44.33
CA THR A 249 17.37 -6.97 45.65
C THR A 249 18.38 -5.87 45.44
#